data_AF-A0A8H7QAM4-F1
#
_entry.id   AF-A0A8H7QAM4-F1
#
_cell.length_a   1.000
_cell.length_b   1.000
_cell.length_c   1.000
_cell.angle_alpha   90.00
_cell.angle_beta   90.00
_cell.angle_gamma   90.00
#
_symmetry.space_group_name_H-M   'P 1'
#
loop_
_entity.id
_entity.type
_entity.pdbx_description
1 polymer ?
#
loop_
_entity_poly.entity_id
_entity_poly.type
_entity_poly.pdbx_seq_one_letter_code
_entity_poly.pdbx_strand_id
1 'polypeptide(L)'
;MTAIPQFVVIHDQARNTYKHPVVHYVFEGESIPEDIPKSSCIIVDLNEAATEVEKADSLDPSFQITNCRLDTSNITEAGGFSGSSDDTELVNLTIEGISAHVEPRLTSKTPLMDMESVREAIFNFRERNDMMRKVILSQNRQKA
;
A
#
# COMPACT_ATOMS: atom_id res chain seq x y z
N MET A 1 -26.78 8.65 2.53
CA MET A 1 -25.73 9.69 2.40
C MET A 1 -24.49 9.00 1.87
N THR A 2 -23.86 9.52 0.82
CA THR A 2 -22.55 9.04 0.35
C THR A 2 -21.48 9.63 1.26
N ALA A 3 -20.86 8.80 2.10
CA ALA A 3 -19.84 9.24 3.03
C ALA A 3 -18.47 9.07 2.38
N ILE A 4 -17.96 10.14 1.78
CA ILE A 4 -16.61 10.14 1.20
C ILE A 4 -15.61 10.09 2.36
N PRO A 5 -14.56 9.25 2.29
CA PRO A 5 -13.55 9.18 3.35
C PRO A 5 -12.94 10.55 3.61
N GLN A 6 -12.98 11.06 4.83
CA GLN A 6 -12.44 12.39 5.17
C GLN A 6 -10.98 12.33 5.63
N PHE A 7 -10.60 11.22 6.27
CA PHE A 7 -9.24 11.00 6.72
C PHE A 7 -8.64 9.85 5.92
N VAL A 8 -7.56 10.15 5.19
CA VAL A 8 -6.78 9.15 4.46
C VAL A 8 -5.38 9.08 5.07
N VAL A 9 -4.92 7.87 5.34
CA VAL A 9 -3.58 7.62 5.87
C VAL A 9 -2.92 6.45 5.15
N ILE A 10 -1.63 6.60 4.87
CA ILE A 10 -0.76 5.52 4.40
C ILE A 10 0.10 5.07 5.57
N HIS A 11 0.00 3.80 5.94
CA HIS A 11 0.87 3.14 6.91
C HIS A 11 1.93 2.30 6.18
N ASP A 12 3.19 2.74 6.27
CA ASP A 12 4.34 1.95 5.83
C ASP A 12 4.74 1.00 6.95
N GLN A 13 4.39 -0.28 6.79
CA GLN A 13 4.61 -1.34 7.75
C GLN A 13 6.10 -1.67 7.92
N ALA A 14 6.93 -1.49 6.89
CA ALA A 14 8.36 -1.78 6.97
C ALA A 14 9.10 -0.78 7.85
N ARG A 15 8.70 0.50 7.76
CA ARG A 15 9.33 1.60 8.51
C ARG A 15 8.55 1.99 9.77
N ASN A 16 7.36 1.42 9.94
CA ASN A 16 6.38 1.78 10.96
C ASN A 16 6.09 3.30 10.99
N THR A 17 5.83 3.88 9.82
CA THR A 17 5.55 5.32 9.67
C THR A 17 4.18 5.56 9.05
N TYR A 18 3.52 6.64 9.47
CA TYR A 18 2.25 7.09 8.92
C TYR A 18 2.44 8.37 8.11
N LYS A 19 1.77 8.47 6.97
CA LYS A 19 1.81 9.64 6.09
C LYS A 19 0.40 10.00 5.63
N HIS A 20 0.13 11.30 5.54
CA HIS A 20 -1.08 11.82 4.91
C HIS A 20 -0.78 12.11 3.43
N PRO A 21 -1.41 11.39 2.48
CA PRO A 21 -1.24 11.69 1.07
C PRO A 21 -2.01 12.94 0.66
N VAL A 22 -1.67 13.48 -0.51
CA VAL A 22 -2.58 14.37 -1.23
C VAL A 22 -3.65 13.50 -1.87
N VAL A 23 -4.93 13.79 -1.60
CA VAL A 23 -6.07 12.97 -2.03
C VAL A 23 -6.84 13.70 -3.12
N HIS A 24 -7.15 12.99 -4.19
CA HIS A 24 -8.02 13.45 -5.27
C HIS A 24 -9.17 12.47 -5.42
N TYR A 25 -10.40 12.95 -5.30
CA TYR A 25 -11.59 12.18 -5.63
C TYR A 25 -11.93 12.42 -7.09
N VAL A 26 -12.14 11.34 -7.84
CA VAL A 26 -12.50 11.36 -9.26
C VAL A 26 -13.79 10.55 -9.40
N PHE A 27 -14.85 11.19 -9.89
CA PHE A 27 -16.14 10.54 -10.08
C PHE A 27 -16.29 10.00 -11.51
N GLU A 28 -17.33 9.18 -11.72
CA GLU A 28 -17.61 8.63 -13.05
C GLU A 28 -17.80 9.74 -14.09
N GLY A 29 -17.10 9.61 -15.23
CA GLY A 29 -17.11 10.61 -16.31
C GLY A 29 -16.10 11.75 -16.16
N GLU A 30 -15.41 11.85 -15.02
CA GLU A 30 -14.33 12.81 -14.82
C GLU A 30 -12.98 12.25 -15.28
N SER A 31 -12.12 13.13 -15.79
CA SER A 31 -10.74 12.77 -16.15
C SER A 31 -9.81 12.97 -14.96
N ILE A 32 -8.87 12.05 -14.77
CA ILE A 32 -7.78 12.21 -13.78
C ILE A 32 -6.98 13.49 -14.12
N PRO A 33 -6.78 14.42 -13.17
CA PRO A 33 -5.99 15.63 -13.38
C PRO A 33 -4.58 15.34 -13.94
N GLU A 34 -4.14 16.15 -14.91
CA GLU A 34 -2.86 15.93 -15.61
C GLU A 34 -1.62 16.25 -14.76
N ASP A 35 -1.80 17.08 -13.72
CA ASP A 35 -0.76 17.49 -12.77
C ASP A 35 -0.36 16.39 -11.77
N ILE A 36 -1.12 15.29 -11.74
CA ILE A 36 -0.85 14.18 -10.84
C ILE A 36 0.27 13.28 -11.41
N PRO A 37 1.41 13.14 -10.71
CA PRO A 37 2.51 12.30 -11.15
C PRO A 37 2.16 10.82 -11.05
N LYS A 38 1.70 10.24 -12.18
CA LYS A 38 1.23 8.84 -12.29
C LYS A 38 2.20 7.78 -11.76
N SER A 39 3.50 8.07 -11.70
CA SER A 39 4.55 7.16 -11.21
C SER A 39 4.61 7.01 -9.69
N SER A 40 3.83 7.78 -8.93
CA SER A 40 3.83 7.78 -7.46
C SER A 40 2.41 7.90 -6.91
N CYS A 41 1.46 7.21 -7.53
CA CYS A 41 0.04 7.26 -7.18
C CYS A 41 -0.44 5.93 -6.64
N ILE A 42 -1.43 6.00 -5.75
CA ILE A 42 -2.24 4.86 -5.34
C ILE A 42 -3.66 5.15 -5.85
N ILE A 43 -4.22 4.21 -6.60
CA ILE A 43 -5.60 4.26 -7.08
C ILE A 43 -6.42 3.39 -6.15
N VAL A 44 -7.50 3.95 -5.60
CA VAL A 44 -8.43 3.23 -4.73
C VAL A 44 -9.81 3.36 -5.35
N ASP A 45 -10.37 2.22 -5.74
CA ASP A 45 -11.74 2.12 -6.25
C ASP A 45 -12.65 1.79 -5.08
N LEU A 46 -13.66 2.62 -4.87
CA LEU A 46 -14.71 2.43 -3.87
C LEU A 46 -16.01 2.05 -4.57
N ASN A 47 -16.88 1.32 -3.88
CA ASN A 47 -18.22 1.06 -4.38
C ASN A 47 -19.05 2.37 -4.48
N GLU A 48 -20.21 2.30 -5.14
CA GLU A 48 -21.11 3.47 -5.34
C GLU A 48 -21.51 4.17 -4.02
N ALA A 49 -21.55 3.41 -2.91
CA ALA A 49 -21.93 3.94 -1.60
C ALA A 49 -20.75 4.50 -0.79
N ALA A 50 -19.51 4.35 -1.27
CA ALA A 50 -18.27 4.64 -0.55
C ALA A 50 -18.14 3.93 0.82
N THR A 51 -18.71 2.73 0.94
CA THR A 51 -18.69 1.94 2.18
C THR A 51 -17.66 0.82 2.16
N GLU A 52 -17.23 0.39 0.97
CA GLU A 52 -16.24 -0.68 0.82
C GLU A 52 -15.19 -0.32 -0.24
N VAL A 53 -13.99 -0.86 -0.06
CA VAL A 53 -12.91 -0.78 -1.05
C VAL A 53 -13.08 -1.96 -2.00
N GLU A 54 -13.35 -1.68 -3.27
CA GLU A 54 -13.43 -2.72 -4.31
C GLU A 54 -12.03 -3.11 -4.77
N LYS A 55 -11.14 -2.11 -4.90
CA LYS A 55 -9.79 -2.32 -5.39
C LYS A 55 -8.83 -1.26 -4.88
N ALA A 56 -7.57 -1.64 -4.71
CA ALA A 56 -6.49 -0.70 -4.42
C ALA A 56 -5.21 -1.13 -5.15
N ASP A 57 -4.71 -0.27 -6.03
CA ASP A 57 -3.50 -0.50 -6.82
C ASP A 57 -2.48 0.59 -6.55
N SER A 58 -1.22 0.22 -6.31
CA SER A 58 -0.11 1.18 -6.32
C SER A 58 0.53 1.21 -7.70
N LEU A 59 0.66 2.41 -8.25
CA LEU A 59 1.47 2.68 -9.43
C LEU A 59 2.92 3.03 -9.07
N ASP A 60 3.22 3.20 -7.79
CA ASP A 60 4.58 3.42 -7.30
C ASP A 60 5.33 2.08 -7.23
N PRO A 61 6.39 1.87 -8.04
CA PRO A 61 7.15 0.62 -8.01
C PRO A 61 7.93 0.40 -6.70
N SER A 62 8.05 1.44 -5.87
CA SER A 62 8.71 1.40 -4.58
C SER A 62 7.76 1.18 -3.40
N PHE A 63 6.46 1.03 -3.64
CA PHE A 63 5.49 0.79 -2.57
C PHE A 63 4.49 -0.31 -2.96
N GLN A 64 4.40 -1.35 -2.15
CA GLN A 64 3.45 -2.44 -2.37
C GLN A 64 2.34 -2.39 -1.32
N ILE A 65 1.09 -2.29 -1.76
CA ILE A 65 -0.08 -2.34 -0.87
C ILE A 65 -0.24 -3.76 -0.33
N THR A 66 -0.42 -3.85 0.97
CA THR A 66 -0.69 -5.12 1.68
C THR A 66 -2.15 -5.19 2.13
N ASN A 67 -2.77 -4.05 2.44
CA ASN A 67 -4.16 -3.97 2.86
C ASN A 67 -4.72 -2.57 2.57
N CYS A 68 -6.02 -2.47 2.33
CA CYS A 68 -6.73 -1.19 2.17
C CYS A 68 -8.12 -1.34 2.76
N ARG A 69 -8.47 -0.52 3.75
CA ARG A 69 -9.76 -0.64 4.46
C ARG A 69 -10.39 0.71 4.75
N LEU A 70 -11.72 0.69 4.82
CA LEU A 70 -12.53 1.77 5.31
C LEU A 70 -12.98 1.46 6.74
N ASP A 71 -12.78 2.42 7.63
CA ASP A 71 -13.18 2.37 9.03
C ASP A 71 -14.18 3.50 9.30
N THR A 72 -15.40 3.16 9.70
CA THR A 72 -16.40 4.14 10.13
C THR A 72 -16.25 4.43 11.61
N SER A 73 -16.06 5.69 11.97
CA SER A 73 -15.96 6.15 13.35
C SER A 73 -17.16 7.00 13.71
N ASN A 74 -17.85 6.63 14.79
CA ASN A 74 -18.86 7.46 15.39
C ASN A 74 -18.15 8.39 16.38
N ILE A 75 -18.13 9.70 16.13
CA ILE A 75 -17.72 10.65 17.16
C ILE A 75 -18.83 10.66 18.21
N THR A 76 -18.68 9.86 19.25
CA THR A 76 -19.37 10.13 20.52
C THR A 76 -18.61 11.25 21.21
N GLU A 77 -19.24 12.42 21.31
CA GLU A 77 -18.68 13.61 21.96
C GLU A 77 -18.13 13.29 23.36
N ALA A 78 -16.79 13.23 23.48
CA ALA A 78 -16.08 13.25 24.77
C ALA A 78 -15.05 14.39 24.84
N GLY A 79 -15.26 15.46 24.05
CA GLY A 79 -14.29 16.54 23.88
C GLY A 79 -14.89 17.87 23.45
N GLY A 80 -15.81 18.40 24.27
CA GLY A 80 -16.14 19.84 24.39
C GLY A 80 -15.91 20.77 23.19
N PHE A 81 -16.69 20.63 22.12
CA PHE A 81 -17.00 21.74 21.22
C PHE A 81 -18.47 21.65 20.82
N SER A 82 -19.32 22.28 21.64
CA SER A 82 -20.75 22.45 21.38
C SER A 82 -20.96 23.17 20.04
N GLY A 83 -21.49 22.46 19.04
CA GLY A 83 -22.15 23.14 17.91
C GLY A 83 -22.24 22.36 16.61
N SER A 84 -22.93 21.22 16.57
CA SER A 84 -23.85 20.83 15.48
C SER A 84 -24.30 19.39 15.73
N SER A 85 -25.57 19.22 16.09
CA SER A 85 -26.24 17.93 16.21
C SER A 85 -26.52 17.35 14.83
N ASP A 86 -25.51 16.77 14.19
CA ASP A 86 -25.68 15.82 13.11
C ASP A 86 -24.76 14.64 13.42
N ASP A 87 -25.34 13.45 13.62
CA ASP A 87 -24.62 12.17 13.67
C ASP A 87 -23.87 11.98 12.34
N THR A 88 -22.70 12.60 12.23
CA THR A 88 -21.86 12.55 11.05
C THR A 88 -20.94 11.38 11.23
N GLU A 89 -21.36 10.21 10.73
CA GLU A 89 -20.48 9.06 10.58
C GLU A 89 -19.26 9.48 9.76
N LEU A 90 -18.08 9.48 10.39
CA LEU A 90 -16.84 9.80 9.72
C LEU A 90 -16.24 8.53 9.14
N VAL A 91 -15.97 8.57 7.85
CA VAL A 91 -15.32 7.46 7.15
C VAL A 91 -13.83 7.75 7.02
N ASN A 92 -13.00 6.79 7.42
CA ASN A 92 -11.54 6.86 7.36
C ASN A 92 -11.02 5.79 6.40
N LEU A 93 -10.08 6.14 5.53
CA LEU A 93 -9.39 5.21 4.64
C LEU A 93 -7.96 4.97 5.13
N THR A 94 -7.67 3.72 5.46
CA THR A 94 -6.32 3.29 5.84
C THR A 94 -5.74 2.42 4.74
N ILE A 95 -4.62 2.86 4.16
CA ILE A 95 -3.85 2.13 3.16
C ILE A 95 -2.59 1.60 3.83
N GLU A 96 -2.50 0.30 4.02
CA GLU A 96 -1.30 -0.36 4.55
C GLU A 96 -0.45 -0.88 3.40
N GLY A 97 0.85 -0.69 3.51
CA GLY A 97 1.77 -1.25 2.55
C GLY A 97 3.20 -1.27 3.05
N ILE A 98 4.08 -1.76 2.19
CA ILE A 98 5.49 -1.97 2.46
C ILE A 98 6.24 -1.17 1.42
N SER A 99 7.01 -0.17 1.87
CA SER A 99 7.98 0.45 0.97
C SER A 99 9.08 -0.56 0.66
N ALA A 100 9.32 -0.81 -0.63
CA ALA A 100 10.51 -1.51 -1.05
C ALA A 100 11.72 -0.74 -0.50
N HIS A 101 12.67 -1.46 0.11
CA HIS A 101 14.02 -0.94 0.21
C HIS A 101 14.52 -0.76 -1.22
N VAL A 102 14.38 0.45 -1.75
CA VAL A 102 15.29 0.94 -2.75
C VAL A 102 16.62 1.10 -2.03
N GLU A 103 17.31 -0.03 -1.80
CA GLU A 103 18.76 -0.03 -1.95
C GLU A 103 18.99 0.76 -3.23
N PRO A 104 19.71 1.90 -3.17
CA PRO A 104 19.95 2.69 -4.37
C PRO A 104 20.40 1.70 -5.42
N ARG A 105 19.62 1.54 -6.50
CA ARG A 105 19.96 0.69 -7.64
C ARG A 105 21.45 0.85 -7.79
N LEU A 106 22.21 -0.23 -7.64
CA LEU A 106 23.65 -0.27 -7.81
C LEU A 106 23.99 0.66 -8.97
N THR A 107 24.33 1.90 -8.66
CA THR A 107 25.06 2.76 -9.55
C THR A 107 26.43 2.17 -9.38
N SER A 108 26.65 1.03 -10.04
CA SER A 108 27.90 0.32 -10.10
C SER A 108 28.88 1.18 -10.89
N LYS A 109 29.28 2.26 -10.25
CA LYS A 109 30.55 2.94 -10.43
C LYS A 109 31.46 2.66 -9.22
N THR A 110 31.24 1.54 -8.53
CA THR A 110 32.23 0.93 -7.66
C THR A 110 32.77 -0.35 -8.35
N PRO A 111 34.09 -0.46 -8.55
CA PRO A 111 34.67 -1.56 -9.29
C PRO A 111 34.67 -2.85 -8.45
N LEU A 112 34.26 -3.95 -9.11
CA LEU A 112 34.45 -5.36 -8.74
C LEU A 112 34.11 -5.72 -7.29
N MET A 113 32.88 -6.22 -7.09
CA MET A 113 32.56 -7.08 -5.95
C MET A 113 33.64 -8.16 -5.83
N ASP A 114 34.20 -8.32 -4.62
CA ASP A 114 35.12 -9.40 -4.29
C ASP A 114 34.51 -10.74 -4.73
N MET A 115 35.31 -11.59 -5.38
CA MET A 115 34.87 -12.89 -5.92
C MET A 115 34.29 -13.80 -4.82
N GLU A 116 34.73 -13.62 -3.58
CA GLU A 116 34.18 -14.33 -2.43
C GLU A 116 32.74 -13.89 -2.13
N SER A 117 32.45 -12.59 -2.20
CA SER A 117 31.10 -12.05 -2.01
C SER A 117 30.15 -12.49 -3.14
N VAL A 118 30.65 -12.56 -4.38
CA VAL A 118 29.88 -13.09 -5.52
C VAL A 118 29.57 -14.58 -5.32
N ARG A 119 30.54 -15.35 -4.82
CA ARG A 119 30.37 -16.77 -4.54
C ARG A 119 29.34 -17.03 -3.45
N GLU A 120 29.40 -16.25 -2.37
CA GLU A 120 28.43 -16.31 -1.27
C GLU A 120 27.03 -15.93 -1.74
N ALA A 121 26.90 -14.87 -2.55
CA ALA A 121 25.62 -14.48 -3.15
C ALA A 121 25.04 -15.61 -4.02
N ILE A 122 25.85 -16.22 -4.90
CA ILE A 122 25.42 -17.35 -5.74
C ILE A 122 24.97 -18.55 -4.88
N PHE A 123 25.69 -18.84 -3.80
CA PHE A 123 25.34 -19.92 -2.88
C PHE A 123 23.97 -19.67 -2.23
N ASN A 124 23.77 -18.46 -1.70
CA ASN A 124 22.51 -18.05 -1.07
C ASN A 124 21.34 -18.05 -2.06
N PHE A 125 21.57 -17.65 -3.31
CA PHE A 125 20.56 -17.72 -4.36
C PHE A 125 20.17 -19.16 -4.70
N ARG A 126 21.14 -20.08 -4.74
CA ARG A 126 20.88 -21.49 -5.00
C ARG A 126 20.05 -22.12 -3.87
N GLU A 127 20.41 -21.85 -2.63
CA GLU A 127 19.68 -22.38 -1.46
C GLU A 127 18.24 -21.88 -1.42
N ARG A 128 18.02 -20.58 -1.70
CA ARG A 128 16.68 -19.99 -1.78
C ARG A 128 15.83 -20.65 -2.88
N ASN A 129 16.42 -20.86 -4.05
CA ASN A 129 15.73 -21.52 -5.17
C ASN A 129 15.38 -22.97 -4.87
N ASP A 130 16.25 -23.71 -4.18
CA ASP A 130 15.98 -25.08 -3.77
C ASP A 130 14.86 -25.15 -2.71
N MET A 131 14.82 -24.20 -1.78
CA MET A 131 13.73 -24.08 -0.81
C MET A 131 12.40 -23.76 -1.50
N MET A 132 12.39 -22.79 -2.43
CA MET A 132 11.20 -22.42 -3.19
C MET A 132 10.66 -23.60 -4.01
N ARG A 133 11.54 -24.38 -4.66
CA ARG A 133 11.15 -25.61 -5.36
C ARG A 133 10.49 -26.62 -4.43
N LYS A 134 11.02 -26.81 -3.21
CA LYS A 134 10.42 -27.71 -2.21
C LYS A 134 9.03 -27.25 -1.77
N VAL A 135 8.83 -25.94 -1.58
CA VAL A 135 7.52 -25.37 -1.22
C VAL A 135 6.50 -25.56 -2.35
N ILE A 136 6.89 -25.31 -3.60
CA ILE A 136 5.99 -25.51 -4.75
C ILE A 136 5.60 -26.99 -4.88
N LEU A 137 6.57 -27.90 -4.72
CA LEU A 137 6.32 -29.34 -4.78
C LEU A 137 5.48 -29.85 -3.61
N SER A 138 5.63 -29.29 -2.40
CA SER A 138 4.82 -29.69 -1.25
C SER A 138 3.37 -29.21 -1.38
N GLN A 139 3.15 -27.99 -1.91
CA GLN A 139 1.80 -27.47 -2.17
C GLN A 139 1.07 -28.28 -3.25
N ASN A 140 1.78 -28.74 -4.28
CA ASN A 140 1.18 -29.59 -5.32
C ASN A 140 0.82 -31.00 -4.81
N ARG A 141 1.50 -31.50 -3.78
CA ARG A 141 1.14 -32.79 -3.14
C ARG A 141 -0.06 -32.71 -2.20
N GLN A 142 -0.41 -31.52 -1.70
CA GLN A 142 -1.59 -31.33 -0.83
C GLN A 142 -2.89 -31.09 -1.62
N LYS A 143 -2.80 -30.90 -2.94
CA LYS A 143 -3.94 -30.67 -3.85
C LYS A 143 -4.28 -31.89 -4.72
N ALA A 144 -3.59 -33.01 -4.54
CA ALA A 144 -3.84 -34.30 -5.18
C ALA A 144 -4.35 -35.30 -4.14
#